data_AF-T1B2S1-F1
#
_entry.id   AF-T1B2S1-F1
#
_cell.length_a   1.000
_cell.length_b   1.000
_cell.length_c   1.000
_cell.angle_alpha   90.00
_cell.angle_beta   90.00
_cell.angle_gamma   90.00
#
_symmetry.space_group_name_H-M   'P 1'
#
loop_
_entity.id
_entity.type
_entity.pdbx_description
1 polymer ?
#
loop_
_entity_poly.entity_id
_entity_poly.type
_entity_poly.pdbx_seq_one_letter_code
_entity_poly.pdbx_strand_id
1 'polypeptide(L)'
;MNFANVLAHFSHSGVDDMADNTCHFGINSMFADGGVTPVHGEDTTRLYFPVDRHQFAACVKRIFNDPGLRFLFTTRSPVPDILDADGKPLYADQPFEPGKDSIVRAAPPGGGYIVAVGETVYRSLDALITLAEQGVGVGLVNKSTLNVI
;
A
#
# COMPACT_ATOMS: atom_id res chain seq x y z
N MET A 1 10.01 -10.98 -21.43
CA MET A 1 10.76 -9.82 -20.88
C MET A 1 12.25 -10.09 -21.01
N ASN A 2 13.08 -9.05 -21.13
CA ASN A 2 14.54 -9.13 -21.29
C ASN A 2 15.32 -9.27 -19.96
N PHE A 3 14.65 -9.70 -18.89
CA PHE A 3 15.23 -9.81 -17.53
C PHE A 3 15.83 -8.50 -16.98
N ALA A 4 15.34 -7.35 -17.43
CA ALA A 4 15.76 -6.06 -16.90
C ALA A 4 15.23 -5.84 -15.48
N ASN A 5 16.06 -5.20 -14.65
CA ASN A 5 15.66 -4.72 -13.33
C ASN A 5 15.21 -3.27 -13.47
N VAL A 6 13.92 -3.01 -13.24
CA VAL A 6 13.34 -1.66 -13.36
C VAL A 6 12.65 -1.31 -12.05
N LEU A 7 12.92 -0.10 -11.57
CA LEU A 7 12.13 0.55 -10.53
C LEU A 7 11.42 1.73 -11.19
N ALA A 8 10.10 1.68 -11.25
CA ALA A 8 9.27 2.73 -11.81
C ALA A 8 8.36 3.30 -10.72
N HIS A 9 8.45 4.61 -10.52
CA HIS A 9 7.61 5.34 -9.58
C HIS A 9 6.47 6.03 -10.33
N PHE A 10 5.24 5.65 -10.00
CA PHE A 10 4.02 6.29 -10.48
C PHE A 10 3.44 7.15 -9.36
N SER A 11 3.39 8.46 -9.58
CA SER A 11 2.61 9.36 -8.72
C SER A 11 1.18 9.45 -9.23
N HIS A 12 0.32 10.18 -8.50
CA HIS A 12 -1.06 10.43 -8.90
C HIS A 12 -1.90 9.14 -9.02
N SER A 13 -1.55 8.12 -8.24
CA SER A 13 -2.31 6.88 -8.15
C SER A 13 -3.68 7.13 -7.50
N GLY A 14 -4.69 6.45 -8.03
CA GLY A 14 -6.09 6.62 -7.60
C GLY A 14 -6.81 7.78 -8.27
N VAL A 15 -7.85 8.27 -7.60
CA VAL A 15 -8.72 9.38 -8.07
C VAL A 15 -8.65 10.61 -7.15
N ASP A 16 -7.83 10.53 -6.10
CA ASP A 16 -7.87 11.47 -5.01
C ASP A 16 -7.25 12.83 -5.36
N ASP A 17 -7.94 13.89 -4.94
CA ASP A 17 -7.63 15.30 -5.20
C ASP A 17 -7.21 15.56 -6.67
N MET A 18 -7.88 14.95 -7.65
CA MET A 18 -7.51 15.12 -9.06
C MET A 18 -8.32 16.25 -9.70
N ALA A 19 -7.69 17.41 -9.92
CA ALA A 19 -8.27 18.49 -10.72
C ALA A 19 -8.20 18.20 -12.24
N ASP A 20 -7.31 17.31 -12.64
CA ASP A 20 -7.21 16.83 -14.01
C ASP A 20 -8.39 15.90 -14.35
N ASN A 21 -8.71 15.81 -15.64
CA ASN A 21 -9.85 15.00 -16.08
C ASN A 21 -9.59 13.48 -15.90
N THR A 22 -10.62 12.68 -16.14
CA THR A 22 -10.63 11.22 -15.92
C THR A 22 -9.52 10.44 -16.63
N CYS A 23 -8.89 10.98 -17.68
CA CYS A 23 -7.78 10.29 -18.34
C CYS A 23 -6.48 10.26 -17.51
N HIS A 24 -6.42 11.03 -16.41
CA HIS A 24 -5.27 11.08 -15.50
C HIS A 24 -5.47 10.28 -14.21
N PHE A 25 -6.59 9.58 -14.05
CA PHE A 25 -6.80 8.73 -12.89
C PHE A 25 -5.82 7.55 -12.93
N GLY A 26 -4.89 7.52 -11.98
CA GLY A 26 -3.81 6.53 -11.90
C GLY A 26 -4.26 5.17 -11.38
N ILE A 27 -5.37 4.66 -11.91
CA ILE A 27 -5.96 3.36 -11.53
C ILE A 27 -5.39 2.25 -12.42
N ASN A 28 -5.23 2.49 -13.72
CA ASN A 28 -4.78 1.46 -14.66
C ASN A 28 -3.36 0.95 -14.36
N SER A 29 -2.49 1.80 -13.81
CA SER A 29 -1.13 1.41 -13.40
C SER A 29 -1.13 0.35 -12.30
N MET A 30 -2.23 0.16 -11.56
CA MET A 30 -2.36 -0.91 -10.56
C MET A 30 -2.42 -2.31 -11.17
N PHE A 31 -2.58 -2.43 -12.49
CA PHE A 31 -2.53 -3.69 -13.24
C PHE A 31 -1.19 -3.88 -13.98
N ALA A 32 -0.13 -3.17 -13.58
CA ALA A 32 1.17 -3.20 -14.26
C ALA A 32 1.88 -4.56 -14.19
N ASP A 33 1.48 -5.46 -13.30
CA ASP A 33 1.93 -6.84 -13.27
C ASP A 33 1.27 -7.72 -14.35
N GLY A 34 0.19 -7.23 -14.97
CA GLY A 34 -0.51 -7.86 -16.07
C GLY A 34 -1.28 -9.14 -15.71
N GLY A 35 -1.15 -9.64 -14.47
CA GLY A 35 -1.80 -10.87 -14.02
C GLY A 35 -1.40 -12.14 -14.78
N VAL A 36 -0.29 -12.11 -15.52
CA VAL A 36 0.19 -13.23 -16.33
C VAL A 36 1.39 -13.88 -15.66
N THR A 37 1.29 -15.18 -15.38
CA THR A 37 2.42 -15.96 -14.89
C THR A 37 3.55 -15.94 -15.93
N PRO A 38 4.79 -15.59 -15.54
CA PRO A 38 5.93 -15.65 -16.45
C PRO A 38 6.11 -17.06 -17.04
N VAL A 39 6.26 -17.14 -18.36
CA VAL A 39 6.57 -18.40 -19.07
C VAL A 39 8.02 -18.83 -18.82
N HIS A 40 8.89 -17.88 -18.45
CA HIS A 40 10.30 -18.12 -18.16
C HIS A 40 10.69 -17.46 -16.83
N GLY A 41 11.23 -18.26 -15.91
CA GLY A 41 11.75 -17.79 -14.62
C GLY A 41 10.68 -17.61 -13.54
N GLU A 42 11.14 -17.18 -12.37
CA GLU A 42 10.27 -16.84 -11.24
C GLU A 42 9.62 -15.47 -11.44
N ASP A 43 8.40 -15.30 -10.93
CA ASP A 43 7.75 -13.99 -10.92
C ASP A 43 8.35 -13.09 -9.85
N THR A 44 9.12 -12.11 -10.32
CA THR A 44 9.77 -11.06 -9.54
C THR A 44 9.08 -9.70 -9.69
N THR A 45 7.92 -9.64 -10.36
CA THR A 45 7.17 -8.39 -10.54
C THR A 45 6.44 -8.04 -9.25
N ARG A 46 6.65 -6.83 -8.74
CA ARG A 46 6.05 -6.39 -7.47
C ARG A 46 5.42 -5.01 -7.57
N LEU A 47 4.22 -4.91 -7.02
CA LEU A 47 3.40 -3.72 -6.90
C LEU A 47 3.43 -3.21 -5.46
N TYR A 48 3.94 -2.01 -5.23
CA TYR A 48 4.08 -1.42 -3.90
C TYR A 48 3.26 -0.15 -3.75
N PHE A 49 2.49 -0.05 -2.67
CA PHE A 49 1.73 1.14 -2.35
C PHE A 49 1.89 1.49 -0.85
N PRO A 50 3.03 2.08 -0.46
CA PRO A 50 3.26 2.49 0.91
C PRO A 50 2.29 3.61 1.33
N VAL A 51 1.92 3.63 2.61
CA VAL A 51 0.78 4.42 3.10
C VAL A 51 1.13 5.72 3.81
N ASP A 52 2.39 5.90 4.20
CA ASP A 52 2.91 7.14 4.73
C ASP A 52 4.38 7.36 4.34
N ARG A 53 4.93 8.50 4.75
CA ARG A 53 6.33 8.87 4.43
C ARG A 53 7.35 7.90 5.01
N HIS A 54 7.07 7.30 6.17
CA HIS A 54 8.00 6.40 6.85
C HIS A 54 8.05 5.06 6.12
N GLN A 55 6.89 4.48 5.81
CA GLN A 55 6.78 3.25 5.04
C GLN A 55 7.31 3.45 3.61
N PHE A 56 7.08 4.61 2.99
CA PHE A 56 7.63 4.93 1.67
C PHE A 56 9.16 4.92 1.68
N ALA A 57 9.77 5.63 2.63
CA ALA A 57 11.23 5.69 2.73
C ALA A 57 11.85 4.31 3.01
N ALA A 58 11.23 3.51 3.90
CA ALA A 58 11.66 2.15 4.18
C ALA A 58 11.50 1.23 2.96
N CYS A 59 10.38 1.34 2.25
CA CYS A 59 10.08 0.57 1.03
C CYS A 59 11.13 0.84 -0.06
N VAL A 60 11.35 2.11 -0.43
CA VAL A 60 12.33 2.47 -1.47
C VAL A 60 13.72 1.94 -1.14
N LYS A 61 14.20 2.15 0.09
CA LYS A 61 15.52 1.65 0.54
C LYS A 61 15.62 0.13 0.44
N ARG A 62 14.55 -0.57 0.80
CA ARG A 62 14.50 -2.04 0.79
C ARG A 62 14.51 -2.61 -0.63
N ILE A 63 13.75 -2.03 -1.55
CA ILE A 63 13.51 -2.62 -2.88
C ILE A 63 14.49 -2.14 -3.95
N PHE A 64 15.32 -1.13 -3.67
CA PHE A 64 16.15 -0.45 -4.68
C PHE A 64 17.03 -1.40 -5.49
N ASN A 65 17.62 -2.41 -4.85
CA ASN A 65 18.49 -3.40 -5.48
C ASN A 65 17.80 -4.75 -5.76
N ASP A 66 16.50 -4.88 -5.45
CA ASP A 66 15.77 -6.13 -5.72
C ASP A 66 15.70 -6.37 -7.25
N PRO A 67 15.71 -7.64 -7.70
CA PRO A 67 15.55 -7.95 -9.11
C PRO A 67 14.12 -7.70 -9.60
N GLY A 68 13.94 -7.70 -10.91
CA GLY A 68 12.64 -7.66 -11.56
C GLY A 68 12.03 -6.26 -11.69
N LEU A 69 10.74 -6.26 -12.01
CA LEU A 69 9.96 -5.06 -12.22
C LEU A 69 9.28 -4.64 -10.92
N ARG A 70 9.64 -3.46 -10.42
CA ARG A 70 9.14 -2.91 -9.17
C ARG A 70 8.39 -1.64 -9.49
N PHE A 71 7.09 -1.66 -9.27
CA PHE A 71 6.20 -0.55 -9.50
C PHE A 71 5.80 0.04 -8.15
N LEU A 72 6.18 1.30 -7.94
CA LEU A 72 5.93 2.02 -6.69
C LEU A 72 4.88 3.09 -6.94
N PHE A 73 3.79 3.03 -6.17
CA PHE A 73 2.66 3.92 -6.27
C PHE A 73 2.68 4.97 -5.15
N THR A 74 2.29 6.19 -5.50
CA THR A 74 2.07 7.29 -4.54
C THR A 74 0.89 8.14 -5.01
N THR A 75 0.23 8.79 -4.06
CA THR A 75 -0.89 9.68 -4.33
C THR A 75 -0.44 11.09 -4.64
N ARG A 76 -1.32 11.89 -5.25
CA ARG A 76 -1.15 13.34 -5.37
C ARG A 76 -1.36 14.02 -4.03
N SER A 77 -2.43 13.65 -3.33
CA SER A 77 -2.83 14.24 -2.06
C SER A 77 -1.79 14.01 -0.96
N PRO A 78 -1.66 14.96 -0.02
CA PRO A 78 -0.94 14.71 1.21
C PRO A 78 -1.65 13.61 2.01
N VAL A 79 -0.86 12.69 2.57
CA VAL A 79 -1.33 11.61 3.44
C VAL A 79 -0.79 11.83 4.86
N PRO A 80 -1.56 11.50 5.91
CA PRO A 80 -1.08 11.59 7.28
C PRO A 80 -0.07 10.48 7.60
N ASP A 81 0.73 10.68 8.64
CA ASP A 81 1.45 9.58 9.28
C ASP A 81 0.42 8.61 9.88
N ILE A 82 0.56 7.30 9.64
CA ILE A 82 -0.33 6.31 10.25
C ILE A 82 0.08 6.13 11.70
N LEU A 83 -0.85 6.34 12.63
CA LEU A 83 -0.58 6.24 14.06
C LEU A 83 -1.06 4.90 14.63
N ASP A 84 -0.35 4.38 15.63
CA ASP A 84 -0.78 3.25 16.45
C ASP A 84 -1.87 3.66 17.47
N ALA A 85 -2.30 2.73 18.33
CA ALA A 85 -3.33 2.99 19.34
C ALA A 85 -2.89 3.98 20.44
N ASP A 86 -1.59 4.15 20.63
CA ASP A 86 -0.98 5.09 21.58
C ASP A 86 -0.72 6.47 20.93
N GLY A 87 -1.06 6.64 19.65
CA GLY A 87 -0.85 7.87 18.89
C GLY A 87 0.57 8.06 18.37
N LYS A 88 1.42 7.02 18.38
CA LYS A 88 2.79 7.09 17.85
C LYS A 88 2.81 6.68 16.37
N PRO A 89 3.75 7.23 15.56
CA PRO A 89 3.88 6.82 14.16
C PRO A 89 4.20 5.33 14.03
N LEU A 90 3.28 4.58 13.42
CA LEU A 90 3.30 3.11 13.34
C LEU A 90 4.49 2.59 12.52
N TYR A 91 4.84 3.27 11.44
CA TYR A 91 5.89 2.85 10.51
C TYR A 91 7.23 3.57 10.73
N ALA A 92 7.32 4.49 11.68
CA ALA A 92 8.59 5.14 11.99
C ALA A 92 9.62 4.12 12.48
N ASP A 93 10.81 4.16 11.88
CA ASP A 93 11.94 3.27 12.16
C ASP A 93 11.65 1.76 11.99
N GLN A 94 10.51 1.41 11.35
CA GLN A 94 10.18 0.03 11.06
C GLN A 94 10.75 -0.40 9.70
N PRO A 95 11.28 -1.63 9.58
CA PRO A 95 11.67 -2.17 8.29
C PRO A 95 10.45 -2.43 7.42
N PHE A 96 10.63 -2.26 6.11
CA PHE A 96 9.64 -2.69 5.12
C PHE A 96 9.98 -4.10 4.66
N GLU A 97 9.01 -5.00 4.68
CA GLU A 97 9.14 -6.38 4.18
C GLU A 97 8.19 -6.60 3.00
N PRO A 98 8.70 -6.75 1.76
CA PRO A 98 7.89 -7.06 0.60
C PRO A 98 7.02 -8.31 0.81
N GLY A 99 5.73 -8.23 0.45
CA GLY A 99 4.78 -9.33 0.61
C GLY A 99 4.19 -9.48 2.02
N LYS A 100 4.68 -8.73 3.02
CA LYS A 100 4.12 -8.76 4.37
C LYS A 100 3.06 -7.69 4.56
N ASP A 101 1.82 -8.12 4.80
CA ASP A 101 0.72 -7.24 5.17
C ASP A 101 0.88 -6.76 6.63
N SER A 102 0.49 -5.50 6.90
CA SER A 102 0.66 -4.85 8.21
C SER A 102 -0.68 -4.71 8.92
N ILE A 103 -0.78 -5.20 10.16
CA ILE A 103 -1.95 -4.97 11.01
C ILE A 103 -1.85 -3.55 11.57
N VAL A 104 -2.70 -2.64 11.09
CA VAL A 104 -2.81 -1.27 11.60
C VAL A 104 -3.63 -1.24 12.88
N ARG A 105 -4.71 -2.02 12.93
CA ARG A 105 -5.54 -2.25 14.12
C ARG A 105 -5.97 -3.71 14.16
N ALA A 106 -5.78 -4.36 15.30
CA ALA A 106 -6.25 -5.72 15.49
C ALA A 106 -7.78 -5.75 15.68
N ALA A 107 -8.44 -6.70 15.04
CA ALA A 107 -9.85 -6.95 15.29
C ALA A 107 -10.05 -7.64 16.66
N PRO A 108 -11.20 -7.44 17.33
CA PRO A 108 -11.57 -8.27 18.48
C PRO A 108 -11.69 -9.76 18.07
N PRO A 109 -11.65 -10.71 19.03
CA PRO A 109 -11.84 -12.12 18.73
C PRO A 109 -13.14 -12.37 17.95
N GLY A 110 -13.02 -13.02 16.78
CA GLY A 110 -14.15 -13.27 15.88
C GLY A 110 -14.57 -12.07 15.02
N GLY A 111 -13.90 -10.92 15.16
CA GLY A 111 -14.13 -9.72 14.35
C GLY A 111 -13.52 -9.82 12.95
N GLY A 112 -14.08 -9.04 12.02
CA GLY A 112 -13.60 -8.93 10.64
C GLY A 112 -12.48 -7.89 10.48
N TYR A 113 -11.83 -7.92 9.32
CA TYR A 113 -10.80 -6.95 8.93
C TYR A 113 -11.22 -6.20 7.65
N ILE A 114 -10.95 -4.90 7.65
CA ILE A 114 -10.86 -4.11 6.43
C ILE A 114 -9.45 -4.31 5.89
N VAL A 115 -9.32 -4.72 4.63
CA VAL A 115 -8.04 -4.77 3.91
C VAL A 115 -7.99 -3.58 2.98
N ALA A 116 -7.06 -2.68 3.20
CA ALA A 116 -6.96 -1.41 2.50
C ALA A 116 -5.53 -1.21 1.95
N VAL A 117 -5.41 -0.32 0.96
CA VAL A 117 -4.15 -0.04 0.25
C VAL A 117 -4.01 1.46 0.00
N GLY A 118 -2.77 1.97 -0.01
CA GLY A 118 -2.51 3.38 -0.32
C GLY A 118 -3.34 4.36 0.50
N GLU A 119 -3.95 5.34 -0.17
CA GLU A 119 -4.75 6.39 0.44
C GLU A 119 -6.05 5.91 1.09
N THR A 120 -6.48 4.68 0.81
CA THR A 120 -7.67 4.13 1.47
C THR A 120 -7.37 3.70 2.91
N VAL A 121 -6.10 3.47 3.28
CA VAL A 121 -5.74 3.01 4.63
C VAL A 121 -6.07 4.03 5.70
N TYR A 122 -5.65 5.30 5.55
CA TYR A 122 -5.96 6.30 6.57
C TYR A 122 -7.46 6.64 6.63
N ARG A 123 -8.18 6.55 5.50
CA ARG A 123 -9.64 6.71 5.46
C ARG A 123 -10.35 5.57 6.16
N SER A 124 -9.88 4.33 5.95
CA SER A 124 -10.39 3.17 6.67
C SER A 124 -10.06 3.23 8.16
N LEU A 125 -8.92 3.83 8.54
CA LEU A 125 -8.57 4.04 9.95
C LEU A 125 -9.54 5.03 10.62
N ASP A 126 -9.85 6.14 9.97
CA ASP A 126 -10.84 7.11 10.44
C ASP A 126 -12.24 6.50 10.59
N ALA A 127 -12.69 5.74 9.58
CA ALA A 127 -13.95 5.01 9.62
C ALA A 127 -13.98 3.95 10.75
N LEU A 128 -12.87 3.23 10.96
CA LEU A 128 -12.74 2.25 12.03
C LEU A 128 -12.85 2.89 13.41
N ILE A 129 -12.23 4.06 13.61
CA ILE A 129 -12.33 4.81 14.88
C ILE A 129 -13.79 5.21 15.13
N THR A 130 -14.47 5.74 14.10
CA THR A 130 -15.90 6.10 14.18
C THR A 130 -16.78 4.88 14.52
N LEU A 131 -16.50 3.72 13.94
CA LEU A 131 -17.21 2.48 14.24
C LEU A 131 -16.97 2.01 15.67
N ALA A 132 -15.74 2.14 16.16
CA ALA A 132 -15.39 1.77 17.53
C ALA A 132 -16.13 2.63 18.56
N GLU A 133 -16.31 3.93 18.31
CA GLU A 133 -17.13 4.83 19.14
C GLU A 133 -18.60 4.41 19.21
N GLN A 134 -19.09 3.69 18.20
CA GLN A 134 -20.44 3.12 18.13
C GLN A 134 -20.51 1.69 18.70
N GLY A 135 -19.41 1.17 19.26
CA GLY A 135 -19.32 -0.18 19.80
C GLY A 135 -19.12 -1.28 18.76
N VAL A 136 -18.76 -0.95 17.52
CA VAL A 136 -18.49 -1.91 16.44
C VAL A 136 -16.98 -2.12 16.30
N GLY A 137 -16.50 -3.29 16.69
CA GLY A 137 -15.08 -3.65 16.61
C GLY A 137 -14.70 -4.31 15.29
N VAL A 138 -13.89 -3.62 14.48
CA VAL A 138 -13.36 -4.11 13.20
C VAL A 138 -11.85 -3.85 13.19
N GLY A 139 -11.06 -4.74 12.57
CA GLY A 139 -9.63 -4.56 12.38
C GLY A 139 -9.29 -3.88 11.05
N LEU A 140 -8.05 -3.42 10.91
CA LEU A 140 -7.54 -2.83 9.67
C LEU A 140 -6.18 -3.42 9.32
N VAL A 141 -6.07 -3.89 8.07
CA VAL A 141 -4.84 -4.36 7.44
C VAL A 141 -4.44 -3.38 6.35
N ASN A 142 -3.18 -2.94 6.39
CA ASN A 142 -2.52 -2.30 5.27
C ASN A 142 -1.84 -3.36 4.40
N LYS A 143 -2.32 -3.50 3.16
CA LYS A 143 -1.70 -4.33 2.14
C LYS A 143 -0.80 -3.47 1.25
N SER A 144 0.43 -3.26 1.70
CA SER A 144 1.40 -2.40 1.00
C SER A 144 2.12 -3.07 -0.17
N THR A 145 2.01 -4.40 -0.31
CA THR A 145 2.42 -5.15 -1.50
C THR A 145 1.17 -5.77 -2.14
N LEU A 146 0.80 -5.28 -3.33
CA LEU A 146 -0.55 -5.49 -3.85
C LEU A 146 -0.76 -6.86 -4.47
N ASN A 147 0.25 -7.37 -5.18
CA ASN A 147 0.14 -8.57 -6.03
C ASN A 147 0.78 -9.83 -5.40
N VAL A 148 0.88 -9.88 -4.07
CA VAL A 148 1.38 -11.05 -3.32
C VAL A 148 0.35 -11.43 -2.25
N ILE A 149 0.09 -12.73 -2.11
CA ILE A 149 -0.85 -13.31 -1.13
C ILE A 149 -0.06 -14.02 -0.03
#